data_AF-A0A6L3SNF0-F1
#
_entry.id   AF-A0A6L3SNF0-F1
#
_cell.length_a   1.000
_cell.length_b   1.000
_cell.length_c   1.000
_cell.angle_alpha   90.00
_cell.angle_beta   90.00
_cell.angle_gamma   90.00
#
_symmetry.space_group_name_H-M   'P 1'
#
loop_
_entity.id
_entity.type
_entity.pdbx_description
1 polymer ?
#
loop_
_entity_poly.entity_id
_entity_poly.type
_entity_poly.pdbx_seq_one_letter_code
_entity_poly.pdbx_strand_id
1 'polypeptide(L)'
;MQPIIVIAASSGSLDPLKQIVSALPIPCPASVFIVRHVGPHQSVLPALLGVLTDLPVMHAEDGMLIESGHVYVAPPDRHMRLEMDRIRLDQGLLTLRPISHQQSAILRG
;
A
#
# COMPACT_ATOMS: atom_id res chain seq x y z
N MET A 1 -18.51 -2.10 4.22
CA MET A 1 -17.04 -2.22 4.05
C MET A 1 -16.72 -1.96 2.59
N GLN A 2 -15.86 -1.00 2.29
CA GLN A 2 -15.39 -0.77 0.92
C GLN A 2 -14.37 -1.84 0.50
N PRO A 3 -14.18 -2.08 -0.81
CA PRO A 3 -13.14 -2.97 -1.29
C PRO A 3 -11.75 -2.47 -0.88
N ILE A 4 -10.89 -3.39 -0.45
CA ILE A 4 -9.50 -3.10 -0.10
C ILE A 4 -8.60 -3.93 -1.01
N ILE A 5 -7.57 -3.27 -1.57
CA ILE A 5 -6.54 -3.91 -2.38
C ILE A 5 -5.20 -3.73 -1.66
N VAL A 6 -4.51 -4.82 -1.36
CA VAL A 6 -3.18 -4.78 -0.73
C VAL A 6 -2.16 -5.40 -1.68
N ILE A 7 -1.08 -4.67 -1.94
CA ILE A 7 0.00 -5.06 -2.84
C ILE A 7 1.30 -5.09 -2.04
N ALA A 8 1.93 -6.26 -1.97
CA ALA A 8 3.27 -6.42 -1.40
C ALA A 8 4.30 -6.56 -2.53
N ALA A 9 5.40 -5.81 -2.44
CA ALA A 9 6.38 -5.65 -3.50
C ALA A 9 7.81 -5.61 -2.95
N SER A 10 8.81 -5.85 -3.81
CA SER A 10 10.22 -5.92 -3.41
C SER A 10 11.11 -5.35 -4.53
N SER A 11 12.24 -5.99 -4.84
CA SER A 11 13.11 -5.67 -5.98
C SER A 11 12.40 -5.93 -7.31
N GLY A 12 12.56 -5.01 -8.28
CA GLY A 12 12.02 -5.16 -9.63
C GLY A 12 10.51 -4.89 -9.79
N SER A 13 9.78 -4.57 -8.72
CA SER A 13 8.32 -4.39 -8.78
C SER A 13 7.87 -3.00 -9.25
N LEU A 14 8.78 -2.08 -9.55
CA LEU A 14 8.41 -0.70 -9.87
C LEU A 14 7.55 -0.62 -11.14
N ASP A 15 7.97 -1.27 -12.22
CA ASP A 15 7.21 -1.20 -13.48
C ASP A 15 5.85 -1.89 -13.40
N PRO A 16 5.70 -3.08 -12.77
CA PRO A 16 4.38 -3.63 -12.46
C PRO A 16 3.50 -2.71 -11.60
N LEU A 17 4.07 -2.06 -10.57
CA LEU A 17 3.31 -1.11 -9.73
C LEU A 17 2.81 0.08 -10.54
N LYS A 18 3.64 0.61 -11.44
CA LYS A 18 3.24 1.71 -12.34
C LYS A 18 2.07 1.28 -13.22
N GLN A 19 2.14 0.10 -13.83
CA GLN A 19 1.07 -0.44 -14.69
C GLN A 19 -0.24 -0.59 -13.91
N ILE A 20 -0.18 -1.18 -12.71
CA ILE A 20 -1.36 -1.36 -11.85
C ILE A 20 -1.97 0.00 -11.49
N VAL A 21 -1.16 0.94 -10.99
CA VAL A 21 -1.65 2.25 -10.54
C VAL A 21 -2.23 3.06 -11.68
N SER A 22 -1.60 3.04 -12.87
CA SER A 22 -2.12 3.72 -14.06
C SER A 22 -3.44 3.15 -14.59
N ALA A 23 -3.75 1.90 -14.24
CA ALA A 23 -4.96 1.21 -14.68
C ALA A 23 -6.10 1.28 -13.66
N LEU A 24 -5.90 1.92 -12.51
CA LEU A 24 -6.96 2.08 -11.50
C LEU A 24 -8.07 2.98 -12.06
N PRO A 25 -9.36 2.59 -11.90
CA PRO A 25 -10.47 3.41 -12.37
C PRO A 25 -10.58 4.71 -11.57
N ILE A 26 -11.11 5.76 -12.19
CA ILE A 26 -11.39 7.06 -11.55
C ILE A 26 -12.89 7.37 -11.72
N PRO A 27 -13.67 7.50 -10.62
CA PRO A 27 -13.28 7.29 -9.24
C PRO A 27 -13.00 5.81 -8.92
N CYS A 28 -12.01 5.53 -8.07
CA CYS A 28 -11.72 4.17 -7.64
C CYS A 28 -12.60 3.82 -6.43
N PRO A 29 -13.45 2.77 -6.49
CA PRO A 29 -14.28 2.38 -5.35
C PRO A 29 -13.47 1.77 -4.19
N ALA A 30 -12.22 1.37 -4.45
CA ALA A 30 -11.36 0.69 -3.48
C ALA A 30 -10.37 1.65 -2.80
N SER A 31 -9.86 1.23 -1.64
CA SER A 31 -8.61 1.75 -1.07
C SER A 31 -7.46 0.84 -1.45
N VAL A 32 -6.37 1.40 -1.94
CA VAL A 32 -5.19 0.65 -2.38
C VAL A 32 -4.04 0.87 -1.41
N PHE A 33 -3.40 -0.21 -0.98
CA PHE A 33 -2.28 -0.20 -0.04
C PHE A 33 -1.07 -0.88 -0.67
N ILE A 34 0.07 -0.19 -0.72
CA ILE A 34 1.30 -0.69 -1.33
C ILE A 34 2.37 -0.77 -0.24
N VAL A 35 2.83 -1.98 0.05
CA VAL A 35 4.01 -2.22 0.89
C VAL A 35 5.14 -2.63 -0.02
N ARG A 36 6.24 -1.88 -0.02
CA ARG A 36 7.46 -2.25 -0.75
C ARG A 36 8.61 -2.38 0.22
N HIS A 37 9.36 -3.49 0.16
CA HIS A 37 10.60 -3.62 0.91
C HIS A 37 11.67 -2.73 0.28
N VAL A 38 11.69 -1.48 0.73
CA VAL A 38 12.80 -0.54 0.57
C VAL A 38 13.45 -0.45 1.94
N GLY A 39 14.78 -0.46 2.00
CA GLY A 39 15.50 -0.30 3.27
C GLY A 39 15.24 1.08 3.92
N PRO A 40 16.10 1.54 4.84
CA PRO A 40 15.86 2.73 5.68
C PRO A 40 15.76 4.07 4.94
N HIS A 41 15.97 4.08 3.64
CA HIS A 41 16.06 5.30 2.86
C HIS A 41 14.69 5.83 2.49
N GLN A 42 14.58 7.16 2.46
CA GLN A 42 13.37 7.85 2.00
C GLN A 42 12.95 7.29 0.64
N SER A 43 11.65 7.03 0.51
CA SER A 43 11.05 6.50 -0.70
C SER A 43 10.33 7.61 -1.44
N VAL A 44 10.70 7.83 -2.70
CA VAL A 44 9.97 8.71 -3.62
C VAL A 44 8.83 7.97 -4.34
N LEU A 45 8.51 6.75 -3.92
CA LEU A 45 7.52 5.89 -4.58
C LEU A 45 6.13 6.54 -4.69
N PRO A 46 5.59 7.24 -3.66
CA PRO A 46 4.32 7.93 -3.82
C PRO A 46 4.35 8.95 -4.95
N ALA A 47 5.41 9.76 -5.04
CA ALA A 47 5.57 10.76 -6.10
C ALA A 47 5.69 10.11 -7.49
N LEU A 48 6.44 9.01 -7.60
CA LEU A 48 6.58 8.27 -8.86
C LEU A 48 5.29 7.61 -9.34
N LEU A 49 4.41 7.21 -8.42
CA LEU A 49 3.12 6.61 -8.75
C LEU A 49 2.04 7.67 -8.96
N GLY A 50 2.08 8.77 -8.22
CA GLY A 50 1.13 9.88 -8.31
C GLY A 50 1.17 10.62 -9.65
N VAL A 51 2.27 10.58 -10.39
CA VAL A 51 2.31 11.14 -11.76
C VAL A 51 1.55 10.28 -12.79
N LEU A 52 1.07 9.09 -12.42
CA LEU A 52 0.42 8.13 -13.32
C LEU A 52 -1.09 8.02 -13.13
N THR A 53 -1.67 8.74 -12.16
CA THR A 53 -3.09 8.66 -11.81
C THR A 53 -3.56 9.96 -11.18
N ASP A 54 -4.84 10.30 -11.34
CA ASP A 54 -5.46 11.44 -10.63
C ASP A 54 -5.92 11.07 -9.21
N LEU A 55 -5.78 9.80 -8.80
CA LEU A 55 -6.05 9.38 -7.42
C LEU A 55 -4.97 9.96 -6.48
N PRO A 56 -5.33 10.40 -5.26
CA PRO A 56 -4.35 10.79 -4.27
C PRO A 56 -3.41 9.62 -3.91
N VAL A 57 -2.11 9.84 -4.10
CA VAL A 57 -1.06 8.86 -3.75
C VAL A 57 -0.14 9.46 -2.70
N MET A 58 0.02 8.79 -1.56
CA MET A 58 0.79 9.31 -0.43
C MET A 58 1.43 8.22 0.40
N HIS A 59 2.42 8.60 1.21
CA HIS A 59 2.81 7.76 2.32
C HIS A 59 1.68 7.68 3.34
N ALA A 60 1.43 6.47 3.83
CA ALA A 60 0.51 6.29 4.94
C ALA A 60 1.07 6.94 6.21
N GLU A 61 0.20 7.50 7.03
CA GLU A 61 0.52 8.00 8.37
C GLU A 61 -0.24 7.19 9.43
N ASP A 62 0.34 7.08 10.63
CA ASP A 62 -0.29 6.34 11.72
C ASP A 62 -1.61 7.01 12.15
N GLY A 63 -2.67 6.23 12.22
CA GLY A 63 -4.00 6.67 12.62
C GLY A 63 -4.85 7.26 11.50
N MET A 64 -4.35 7.36 10.25
CA MET A 64 -5.15 7.81 9.10
C MET A 64 -6.40 6.96 8.92
N LEU A 65 -7.51 7.59 8.54
CA LEU A 65 -8.72 6.90 8.14
C LEU A 65 -8.53 6.25 6.77
N ILE A 66 -9.16 5.09 6.57
CA ILE A 66 -9.10 4.35 5.30
C ILE A 66 -10.18 4.89 4.37
N GLU A 67 -9.76 5.67 3.37
CA GLU A 67 -10.66 6.26 2.38
C GLU A 67 -10.58 5.55 1.02
N SER A 68 -11.74 5.32 0.38
CA SER A 68 -11.79 4.86 -1.02
C SER A 68 -11.21 5.91 -1.95
N GLY A 69 -10.73 5.49 -3.12
CA GLY A 69 -10.15 6.43 -4.09
C GLY A 69 -8.73 6.85 -3.75
N HIS A 70 -8.09 6.23 -2.74
CA HIS A 70 -6.75 6.59 -2.30
C HIS A 70 -5.76 5.45 -2.47
N VAL A 71 -4.50 5.81 -2.73
CA VAL A 71 -3.37 4.90 -2.78
C VAL A 71 -2.39 5.25 -1.66
N TYR A 72 -2.32 4.38 -0.65
CA TYR A 72 -1.44 4.51 0.50
C TYR A 72 -0.20 3.65 0.32
N VAL A 73 0.97 4.27 0.45
CA VAL A 73 2.27 3.58 0.37
C VAL A 73 2.86 3.49 1.76
N ALA A 74 3.23 2.29 2.20
CA ALA A 74 3.94 2.13 3.47
C ALA A 74 5.21 2.99 3.48
N PRO A 75 5.45 3.81 4.52
CA PRO A 75 6.71 4.50 4.66
C PRO A 75 7.87 3.50 4.88
N PRO A 76 9.11 3.88 4.54
CA PRO A 76 10.29 3.06 4.80
C PRO A 76 10.41 2.64 6.27
N ASP A 77 10.97 1.46 6.52
CA ASP A 77 11.22 0.88 7.86
C ASP A 77 10.01 0.80 8.81
N ARG A 78 8.79 0.79 8.27
CA ARG A 78 7.57 0.60 9.05
C ARG A 78 6.74 -0.53 8.48
N HIS A 79 6.10 -1.32 9.35
CA HIS A 79 4.99 -2.17 8.87
C HIS A 79 3.72 -1.35 8.86
N MET A 80 2.88 -1.65 7.87
CA MET A 80 1.58 -1.05 7.72
C MET A 80 0.52 -2.11 8.01
N ARG A 81 -0.33 -1.82 8.98
CA ARG A 81 -1.45 -2.67 9.39
C ARG A 81 -2.75 -1.91 9.20
N LEU A 82 -3.81 -2.63 8.86
CA LEU A 82 -5.16 -2.09 8.76
C LEU A 82 -5.93 -2.57 9.98
N GLU A 83 -6.41 -1.65 10.81
CA GLU A 83 -7.19 -1.94 12.00
C GLU A 83 -8.51 -1.19 11.92
N MET A 84 -9.62 -1.94 11.80
CA MET A 84 -10.97 -1.38 11.64
C MET A 84 -11.06 -0.46 10.41
N ASP A 85 -11.13 0.85 10.63
CA ASP A 85 -11.20 1.91 9.63
C ASP A 85 -9.92 2.76 9.58
N ARG A 86 -8.83 2.30 10.21
CA ARG A 86 -7.58 3.04 10.33
C ARG A 86 -6.35 2.29 9.87
N ILE A 87 -5.38 3.07 9.40
CA ILE A 87 -4.02 2.63 9.13
C ILE A 87 -3.22 2.75 10.43
N ARG A 88 -2.45 1.70 10.77
CA ARG A 88 -1.53 1.69 11.90
C ARG A 88 -0.12 1.40 11.40
N LEU A 89 0.85 2.15 11.91
CA LEU A 89 2.25 1.98 11.56
C LEU A 89 3.07 1.62 12.80
N ASP A 90 3.80 0.51 12.72
CA ASP A 90 4.70 0.06 13.77
C ASP A 90 6.15 -0.06 13.26
N GLN A 91 7.09 -0.13 14.20
CA GLN A 91 8.53 -0.22 13.94
C GLN A 91 8.93 -1.69 13.73
N GLY A 92 9.59 -2.00 12.61
CA GLY A 92 10.17 -3.33 12.42
C GLY A 92 10.78 -3.58 11.03
N LEU A 93 11.83 -4.41 10.99
CA LEU A 93 12.23 -5.12 9.76
C LEU A 93 11.08 -6.02 9.32
N LEU A 94 10.77 -6.14 8.02
CA LEU A 94 9.69 -7.03 7.54
C LEU A 94 9.87 -8.45 8.10
N THR A 95 9.17 -8.77 9.19
CA THR A 95 8.88 -10.16 9.55
C THR A 95 7.56 -10.50 8.91
N LEU A 96 7.62 -11.24 7.80
CA LEU A 96 6.49 -12.03 7.32
C LEU A 96 6.14 -13.04 8.42
N ARG A 97 5.39 -12.61 9.45
CA ARG A 97 4.81 -13.55 10.41
C ARG A 97 3.73 -14.33 9.67
N PRO A 98 3.68 -15.67 9.81
CA PRO A 98 2.62 -16.47 9.23
C PRO A 98 1.26 -15.88 9.62
N ILE A 99 0.38 -15.76 8.63
CA ILE A 99 -1.00 -15.29 8.81
C ILE A 99 -1.73 -16.35 9.65
N SER A 100 -1.61 -16.27 10.97
CA SER A 100 -2.55 -16.93 11.87
C SER A 100 -3.65 -15.93 12.21
N HIS A 101 -4.82 -16.16 11.60
CA HIS A 101 -6.14 -15.67 12.01
C HIS A 101 -6.78 -14.40 11.40
N GLN A 102 -6.20 -13.70 10.42
CA GLN A 102 -6.93 -12.63 9.70
C GLN A 102 -6.71 -12.70 8.18
N GLN A 103 -7.71 -13.25 7.51
CA GLN A 103 -8.10 -13.13 6.09
C GLN A 103 -7.01 -12.73 5.09
N SER A 104 -6.51 -13.74 4.36
CA SER A 104 -5.61 -13.61 3.23
C SER A 104 -6.34 -13.19 1.95
N ALA A 105 -5.84 -12.16 1.28
CA ALA A 105 -5.98 -12.00 -0.16
C ALA A 105 -4.58 -11.76 -0.75
N ILE A 106 -3.86 -12.85 -1.03
CA ILE A 106 -2.64 -12.84 -1.85
C ILE A 106 -3.04 -13.45 -3.19
N LEU A 107 -3.15 -12.61 -4.22
CA LEU A 107 -3.20 -13.07 -5.61
C LEU A 107 -1.81 -13.64 -5.93
N ARG A 108 -1.72 -14.97 -6.00
CA ARG A 108 -0.59 -15.67 -6.63
C ARG A 108 -0.91 -15.85 -8.11
N GLY A 109 -0.02 -15.36 -8.96
CA GLY A 109 0.20 -15.94 -10.30
C GLY A 109 1.12 -17.15 -10.20
#